data_AF-A0A2Z6QHF1-F1
#
_entry.id   AF-A0A2Z6QHF1-F1
#
_cell.length_a   1.000
_cell.length_b   1.000
_cell.length_c   1.000
_cell.angle_alpha   90.00
_cell.angle_beta   90.00
_cell.angle_gamma   90.00
#
_symmetry.space_group_name_H-M   'P 1'
#
loop_
_entity.id
_entity.type
_entity.pdbx_description
1 polymer ?
#
loop_
_entity_poly.entity_id
_entity_poly.type
_entity_poly.pdbx_seq_one_letter_code
_entity_poly.pdbx_strand_id
1 'polypeptide(L)'
;MPLKQRIFVLIYDYYFLTLCLTIFVVTPIVQTADVRSFCKCVCDQISTIVPLGMNQTCSECNLAFCKENTSKEDCEIPTCFQRDSYKDEVIVYFYIIITSGLLLIALTKPYIERWWRRTNPSHIYTSMPNS
;
A
#
# COMPACT_ATOMS: atom_id res chain seq x y z
N MET A 1 25.85 16.55 19.02
CA MET A 1 24.76 15.58 19.21
C MET A 1 25.35 14.30 19.80
N PRO A 2 24.89 13.80 20.96
CA PRO A 2 25.51 12.62 21.58
C PRO A 2 25.32 11.35 20.74
N LEU A 3 26.41 10.64 20.48
CA LEU A 3 26.49 9.47 19.60
C LEU A 3 25.44 8.39 19.94
N LYS A 4 25.20 8.18 21.24
CA LYS A 4 24.25 7.19 21.79
C LYS A 4 22.79 7.47 21.40
N GLN A 5 22.44 8.75 21.19
CA GLN A 5 21.08 9.18 20.88
C GLN A 5 20.79 9.11 19.38
N ARG A 6 21.81 9.40 18.55
CA ARG A 6 21.76 9.05 17.12
C ARG A 6 21.60 7.55 16.94
N ILE A 7 22.34 6.74 17.69
CA ILE A 7 22.24 5.27 17.62
C ILE A 7 20.82 4.79 17.96
N PHE A 8 20.18 5.32 19.01
CA PHE A 8 18.82 4.87 19.40
C PHE A 8 17.74 5.23 18.37
N VAL A 9 17.80 6.44 17.80
CA VAL A 9 16.88 6.87 16.73
C VAL A 9 17.11 6.06 15.46
N LEU A 10 18.38 5.87 15.08
CA LEU A 10 18.74 5.03 13.93
C LEU A 10 18.32 3.57 14.14
N ILE A 11 18.39 3.04 15.36
CA ILE A 11 17.93 1.67 15.66
C ILE A 11 16.41 1.56 15.52
N TYR A 12 15.64 2.52 16.03
CA TYR A 12 14.18 2.48 15.92
C TYR A 12 13.71 2.71 14.48
N ASP A 13 14.30 3.67 13.77
CA ASP A 13 14.04 3.90 12.35
C ASP A 13 14.43 2.67 11.52
N TYR A 14 15.58 2.05 11.82
CA TYR A 14 16.01 0.81 11.17
C TYR A 14 15.08 -0.36 11.47
N TYR A 15 14.62 -0.53 12.71
CA TYR A 15 13.70 -1.62 13.09
C TYR A 15 12.32 -1.45 12.45
N PHE A 16 11.85 -0.21 12.32
CA PHE A 16 10.60 0.11 11.61
C PHE A 16 10.75 -0.13 10.09
N LEU A 17 11.87 0.28 9.50
CA LEU A 17 12.20 0.01 8.10
C LEU A 17 12.32 -1.48 7.81
N THR A 18 13.00 -2.25 8.66
CA THR A 18 13.12 -3.70 8.49
C THR A 18 11.78 -4.39 8.66
N LEU A 19 10.94 -3.97 9.61
CA LEU A 19 9.59 -4.50 9.80
C LEU A 19 8.65 -4.16 8.62
N CYS A 20 8.75 -2.96 8.04
CA CYS A 20 8.00 -2.62 6.82
C CYS A 20 8.47 -3.43 5.61
N LEU A 21 9.79 -3.61 5.46
CA LEU A 21 10.37 -4.40 4.37
C LEU A 21 9.99 -5.88 4.47
N THR A 22 9.96 -6.47 5.67
CA THR A 22 9.52 -7.86 5.85
C THR A 22 8.04 -8.02 5.52
N ILE A 23 7.18 -7.08 5.95
CA ILE A 23 5.75 -7.10 5.60
C ILE A 23 5.56 -7.00 4.08
N PHE A 24 6.26 -6.07 3.40
CA PHE A 24 6.18 -5.89 1.96
C PHE A 24 6.67 -7.12 1.15
N VAL A 25 7.66 -7.85 1.67
CA VAL A 25 8.14 -9.10 1.05
C VAL A 25 7.20 -10.28 1.32
N VAL A 26 6.37 -10.22 2.38
CA VAL A 26 5.43 -11.29 2.77
C VAL A 26 4.05 -11.15 2.10
N THR A 27 3.65 -9.96 1.65
CA THR A 27 2.39 -9.79 0.90
C THR A 27 2.24 -10.63 -0.38
N PRO A 28 3.27 -10.85 -1.24
CA PRO A 28 3.09 -11.66 -2.45
C PRO A 28 2.87 -13.15 -2.15
N ILE A 29 3.28 -13.63 -0.97
CA ILE A 29 3.18 -15.06 -0.61
C ILE A 29 1.74 -15.48 -0.30
N VAL A 30 0.81 -14.52 -0.15
CA VAL A 30 -0.61 -14.79 0.14
C VAL A 30 -1.48 -14.80 -1.13
N GLN A 31 -0.93 -14.41 -2.29
CA GLN A 31 -1.67 -14.39 -3.56
C GLN A 31 -1.57 -15.73 -4.29
N THR A 32 -2.03 -16.80 -3.66
CA THR A 32 -2.44 -18.04 -4.33
C THR A 32 -3.94 -18.24 -4.14
N ALA A 33 -4.72 -17.31 -4.66
CA ALA A 33 -6.16 -17.48 -4.75
C ALA A 33 -6.67 -16.71 -5.97
N ASP A 34 -6.82 -17.45 -7.07
CA ASP A 34 -7.80 -17.22 -8.13
C ASP A 34 -8.05 -15.75 -8.50
N VAL A 35 -7.29 -15.21 -9.45
CA VAL A 35 -7.62 -13.92 -10.09
C VAL A 35 -8.96 -14.09 -10.78
N ARG A 36 -10.04 -13.76 -10.07
CA ARG A 36 -11.40 -13.81 -10.61
C ARG A 36 -11.51 -12.75 -11.68
N SER A 37 -11.43 -13.19 -12.93
CA SER A 37 -11.73 -12.35 -14.08
C SER A 37 -13.25 -12.27 -14.26
N PHE A 38 -13.72 -11.09 -14.61
CA PHE A 38 -15.13 -10.79 -14.82
C PHE A 38 -15.30 -10.22 -16.22
N CYS A 39 -16.32 -10.67 -16.94
CA CYS A 39 -16.70 -10.16 -18.24
C CYS A 39 -17.83 -9.15 -18.06
N LYS A 40 -17.61 -7.90 -18.46
CA LYS A 40 -18.65 -6.87 -18.52
C LYS A 40 -19.22 -6.88 -19.93
N CYS A 41 -20.47 -7.32 -20.04
CA CYS A 41 -21.26 -7.29 -21.28
C CYS A 41 -22.07 -6.00 -21.30
N VAL A 42 -21.96 -5.21 -22.37
CA VAL A 42 -22.81 -4.06 -22.62
C VAL A 42 -23.77 -4.42 -23.74
N CYS A 43 -25.07 -4.40 -23.44
CA CYS A 43 -26.15 -4.71 -24.38
C CYS A 43 -27.18 -3.59 -24.30
N ASP A 44 -27.42 -2.92 -25.42
CA ASP A 44 -28.16 -1.66 -25.52
C ASP A 44 -27.66 -0.61 -24.51
N GLN A 45 -28.47 -0.31 -23.49
CA GLN A 45 -28.16 0.67 -22.43
C GLN A 45 -27.87 0.01 -21.07
N ILE A 46 -27.67 -1.31 -21.03
CA ILE A 46 -27.52 -2.07 -19.78
C ILE A 46 -26.17 -2.78 -19.77
N SER A 47 -25.39 -2.55 -18.72
CA SER A 47 -24.18 -3.31 -18.45
C SER A 47 -24.42 -4.42 -17.43
N THR A 48 -24.11 -5.66 -17.78
CA THR A 48 -24.16 -6.82 -16.87
C THR A 48 -22.76 -7.38 -16.67
N ILE A 49 -22.42 -7.72 -15.43
CA ILE A 49 -21.11 -8.26 -15.06
C ILE A 49 -21.26 -9.75 -14.75
N VAL A 50 -20.51 -10.59 -15.47
CA VAL A 50 -20.56 -12.05 -15.35
C VAL A 50 -19.18 -12.56 -14.90
N PRO A 51 -19.08 -13.36 -13.82
CA PRO A 51 -17.81 -13.97 -13.42
C PRO A 51 -17.40 -15.05 -14.43
N LEU A 52 -16.10 -15.11 -14.78
CA LEU A 52 -15.54 -16.25 -15.51
C LEU A 52 -15.21 -17.39 -14.54
N GLY A 53 -15.34 -18.63 -15.02
CA GLY A 53 -14.97 -19.83 -14.26
C GLY A 53 -13.46 -19.98 -14.12
N MET A 54 -13.01 -20.86 -13.20
CA MET A 54 -11.58 -21.09 -12.91
C MET A 54 -10.76 -21.57 -14.13
N ASN A 55 -11.43 -22.16 -15.14
CA ASN A 55 -10.80 -22.62 -16.39
C ASN A 55 -10.99 -21.65 -17.57
N GLN A 56 -11.63 -20.50 -17.34
CA GLN A 56 -11.92 -19.51 -18.38
C GLN A 56 -11.01 -18.29 -18.19
N THR A 57 -10.44 -17.82 -19.29
CA THR A 57 -9.55 -16.65 -19.31
C THR A 57 -10.23 -15.48 -20.02
N CYS A 58 -9.65 -14.28 -19.96
CA CYS A 58 -10.23 -13.11 -20.64
C CYS A 58 -10.42 -13.28 -22.16
N SER A 59 -9.75 -14.24 -22.81
CA SER A 59 -10.01 -14.55 -24.23
C SER A 59 -11.37 -15.19 -24.47
N GLU A 60 -11.94 -15.84 -23.45
CA GLU A 60 -13.29 -16.42 -23.47
C GLU A 60 -14.39 -15.35 -23.28
N CYS A 61 -14.02 -14.13 -22.86
CA CYS A 61 -14.94 -13.00 -22.79
C CYS A 61 -15.17 -12.44 -24.20
N ASN A 62 -16.13 -13.04 -24.91
CA ASN A 62 -16.56 -12.63 -26.24
C ASN A 62 -18.08 -12.43 -26.29
N LEU A 63 -18.57 -12.04 -27.46
CA LEU A 63 -20.00 -11.77 -27.69
C LEU A 63 -20.86 -13.04 -27.51
N ALA A 64 -20.34 -14.22 -27.87
CA ALA A 64 -21.05 -15.49 -27.69
C ALA A 64 -21.24 -15.83 -26.20
N PHE A 65 -20.21 -15.65 -25.38
CA PHE A 65 -20.28 -15.82 -23.93
C PHE A 65 -21.31 -14.88 -23.29
N CYS A 66 -21.37 -13.63 -23.74
CA CYS A 66 -22.38 -12.67 -23.28
C CYS A 66 -23.78 -13.09 -23.70
N LYS A 67 -23.98 -13.53 -24.95
CA LYS A 67 -25.30 -13.98 -25.44
C LYS A 67 -25.83 -15.16 -24.62
N GLU A 68 -24.98 -16.13 -24.29
CA GLU A 68 -25.34 -17.29 -23.48
C GLU A 68 -25.69 -16.92 -22.02
N ASN A 69 -24.89 -16.07 -21.38
CA ASN A 69 -25.06 -15.75 -19.96
C ASN A 69 -26.04 -14.62 -19.66
N THR A 70 -26.39 -13.79 -20.65
CA THR A 70 -27.27 -12.62 -20.45
C THR A 70 -28.62 -12.74 -21.15
N SER A 71 -28.83 -13.77 -21.98
CA SER A 71 -30.05 -13.99 -22.77
C SER A 71 -30.46 -12.78 -23.65
N LYS A 72 -29.52 -11.89 -23.94
CA LYS A 72 -29.69 -10.73 -24.82
C LYS A 72 -29.02 -10.99 -26.15
N GLU A 73 -29.72 -10.63 -27.23
CA GLU A 73 -29.25 -10.92 -28.59
C GLU A 73 -28.36 -9.82 -29.17
N ASP A 74 -28.53 -8.56 -28.74
CA ASP A 74 -27.76 -7.42 -29.24
C ASP A 74 -26.82 -6.88 -28.16
N CYS A 75 -25.60 -7.42 -28.13
CA CYS A 75 -24.54 -6.99 -27.23
C CYS A 75 -23.38 -6.48 -28.06
N GLU A 76 -23.07 -5.20 -27.96
CA GLU A 76 -22.15 -4.56 -28.90
C GLU A 76 -20.70 -4.61 -28.38
N ILE A 77 -20.49 -4.69 -27.05
CA ILE A 77 -19.16 -4.56 -26.46
C ILE A 77 -18.98 -5.46 -25.21
N PRO A 78 -18.25 -6.59 -25.31
CA PRO A 78 -17.71 -7.31 -24.17
C PRO A 78 -16.36 -6.73 -23.75
N THR A 79 -16.15 -6.49 -22.46
CA THR A 79 -14.86 -6.06 -21.90
C THR A 79 -14.49 -6.92 -20.70
N CYS A 80 -13.28 -7.49 -20.69
CA CYS A 80 -12.80 -8.25 -19.54
C CYS A 80 -12.19 -7.29 -18.50
N PHE A 81 -12.54 -7.46 -17.23
CA PHE A 81 -11.88 -6.80 -16.10
C PHE A 81 -11.46 -7.83 -15.06
N GLN A 82 -10.26 -7.68 -14.50
CA GLN A 82 -9.86 -8.42 -13.31
C GLN A 82 -10.23 -7.57 -12.10
N ARG A 83 -11.06 -8.10 -11.18
CA ARG A 83 -11.56 -7.32 -10.04
C ARG A 83 -10.50 -7.09 -8.97
N ASP A 84 -9.45 -7.90 -8.96
CA ASP A 84 -8.29 -7.74 -8.10
C ASP A 84 -7.14 -7.19 -8.93
N SER A 85 -7.22 -5.89 -9.23
CA SER A 85 -6.08 -5.16 -9.74
C SER A 85 -5.08 -5.05 -8.59
N TYR A 86 -4.11 -5.96 -8.56
CA TYR A 86 -2.90 -5.86 -7.74
C TYR A 86 -2.32 -4.43 -7.72
N LYS A 87 -2.53 -3.65 -8.78
CA LYS A 87 -2.16 -2.24 -8.84
C LYS A 87 -2.86 -1.40 -7.76
N ASP A 88 -4.15 -1.59 -7.53
CA ASP A 88 -4.93 -0.82 -6.55
C ASP A 88 -4.55 -1.23 -5.11
N GLU A 89 -4.31 -2.53 -4.89
CA GLU A 89 -3.85 -3.06 -3.60
C GLU A 89 -2.43 -2.53 -3.24
N VAL A 90 -1.51 -2.53 -4.20
CA VAL A 90 -0.13 -2.02 -4.00
C VAL A 90 -0.12 -0.52 -3.70
N ILE A 91 -0.95 0.27 -4.38
CA ILE A 91 -1.04 1.72 -4.14
C ILE A 91 -1.45 2.01 -2.70
N VAL A 92 -2.44 1.27 -2.18
CA VAL A 92 -2.92 1.44 -0.79
C VAL A 92 -1.85 1.08 0.23
N TYR A 93 -1.15 -0.04 0.06
CA TYR A 93 -0.09 -0.43 0.99
C TYR A 93 1.06 0.57 1.01
N PHE A 94 1.46 1.08 -0.15
CA PHE A 94 2.51 2.11 -0.23
C PHE A 94 2.13 3.37 0.55
N TYR A 95 0.89 3.83 0.40
CA TYR A 95 0.38 4.99 1.13
C TYR A 95 0.36 4.76 2.65
N ILE A 96 -0.07 3.58 3.11
CA ILE A 96 -0.09 3.23 4.54
C ILE A 96 1.32 3.20 5.14
N ILE A 97 2.31 2.64 4.43
CA ILE A 97 3.71 2.58 4.91
C ILE A 97 4.30 3.99 5.03
N ILE A 98 4.10 4.85 4.04
CA ILE A 98 4.61 6.22 4.08
C ILE A 98 3.98 7.03 5.21
N THR A 99 2.65 7.00 5.31
CA THR A 99 1.93 7.78 6.31
C THR A 99 2.20 7.31 7.73
N SER A 100 2.24 5.99 7.96
CA SER A 100 2.61 5.43 9.27
C SER A 100 4.05 5.77 9.67
N GLY A 101 4.99 5.72 8.73
CA GLY A 101 6.38 6.13 8.98
C GLY A 101 6.50 7.59 9.38
N LEU A 102 5.84 8.49 8.63
CA LEU A 102 5.82 9.93 8.97
C LEU A 102 5.20 10.17 10.35
N LEU A 103 4.11 9.47 10.70
CA LEU A 103 3.41 9.63 11.97
C LEU A 103 4.25 9.13 13.16
N LEU A 104 4.95 8.00 13.00
CA LEU A 104 5.81 7.44 14.04
C LEU A 104 7.02 8.34 14.35
N ILE A 105 7.61 8.95 13.31
CA ILE A 105 8.67 9.94 13.48
C ILE A 105 8.14 11.17 14.26
N ALA A 106 6.93 11.64 13.93
CA ALA A 106 6.33 12.77 14.62
C ALA A 106 6.03 12.47 16.10
N LEU A 107 5.52 11.27 16.42
CA LEU A 107 5.17 10.87 17.79
C LEU A 107 6.40 10.66 18.69
N THR A 108 7.52 10.22 18.13
CA THR A 108 8.76 9.99 18.90
C THR A 108 9.55 11.28 19.14
N LYS A 109 9.36 12.32 18.30
CA LYS A 109 9.99 13.64 18.46
C LYS A 109 9.95 14.21 19.89
N PRO A 110 8.80 14.31 20.59
CA PRO A 110 8.76 14.85 21.95
C PRO A 110 9.49 13.97 22.97
N TYR A 111 9.55 12.65 22.74
CA TYR A 111 10.26 11.73 23.63
C TYR A 111 11.77 11.91 23.50
N ILE A 112 12.25 12.01 22.26
CA ILE A 112 13.66 12.27 21.94
C ILE A 112 14.08 13.63 22.48
N GLU A 113 13.28 14.69 22.29
CA GLU A 113 13.58 16.03 22.80
C GLU A 113 13.64 16.08 24.33
N ARG A 114 12.71 15.41 25.02
CA ARG A 114 12.72 15.30 26.49
C ARG A 114 13.96 14.54 26.97
N TRP A 115 14.33 13.46 26.31
CA TRP A 115 15.50 12.65 26.67
C TRP A 115 16.80 13.42 26.39
N TRP A 116 16.87 14.16 25.28
CA TRP A 116 18.00 15.03 24.92
C TRP A 116 18.30 16.07 25.98
N ARG A 117 17.27 16.76 26.49
CA ARG A 117 17.45 17.77 27.54
C ARG A 117 18.04 17.19 28.82
N ARG A 118 17.79 15.91 29.11
CA ARG A 118 18.34 15.26 30.32
C ARG A 118 19.80 14.86 30.15
N THR A 119 20.19 14.45 28.95
CA THR A 119 21.55 13.98 28.68
C THR A 119 22.51 15.09 28.29
N ASN A 120 22.01 16.24 27.83
CA ASN A 120 22.81 17.37 27.37
C ASN A 120 22.41 18.63 28.17
N PRO A 121 23.02 18.89 29.35
CA PRO A 121 22.80 20.15 30.05
C PRO A 121 23.19 21.31 29.14
N SER A 122 22.37 22.37 29.11
CA SER A 122 22.66 23.56 28.31
C SER A 122 24.03 24.11 28.69
N HIS A 123 24.98 24.14 27.76
CA HIS A 123 26.21 24.90 27.95
C HIS A 123 25.80 26.38 28.02
N ILE A 124 25.86 26.97 29.22
CA ILE A 124 25.74 28.40 29.42
C ILE A 124 26.96 29.02 28.73
N TYR A 125 26.78 29.64 27.57
CA TYR A 125 27.80 30.48 26.96
C TYR A 125 27.92 31.75 27.80
N THR A 126 28.71 31.69 28.87
CA THR A 126 29.15 32.91 29.56
C THR A 126 29.94 33.73 28.55
N SER A 127 29.48 34.94 28.26
CA SER A 127 30.25 35.91 27.46
C SER A 127 31.64 36.06 28.07
N MET A 128 32.68 35.95 27.24
CA MET A 128 34.06 36.20 27.66
C MET A 128 34.16 37.62 28.25
N PRO A 129 34.81 37.78 29.41
CA PRO A 129 34.98 39.10 30.00
C PRO A 129 35.77 39.98 29.03
N ASN A 130 35.21 41.15 28.74
CA ASN A 130 35.89 42.18 27.97
C ASN A 130 36.96 42.84 28.85
N SER A 131 38.20 42.82 28.36
CA SER A 131 39.36 43.68 28.67
C SER A 131 39.64 44.04 30.13
#